data_AF-A0AAT9IVY1-F1
#
_entry.id   AF-A0AAT9IVY1-F1
#
_cell.length_a   1.000
_cell.length_b   1.000
_cell.length_c   1.000
_cell.angle_alpha   90.00
_cell.angle_beta   90.00
_cell.angle_gamma   90.00
#
_symmetry.space_group_name_H-M   'P 1'
#
loop_
_entity.id
_entity.type
_entity.pdbx_description
1 polymer ?
#
loop_
_entity_poly.entity_id
_entity_poly.type
_entity_poly.pdbx_seq_one_letter_code
_entity_poly.pdbx_strand_id
1 'polypeptide(L)'
;MNLPHEIIPIIAILMVFGMPIAIVAIVRIGKSRDNAELQKTLRMSIEKGQPLPTEFLDSLQKSQVRVKTPANDIRTGIILIAIALGVVVWNFLDNGYTVDEMSGLAAIPGFIGVALLILGLIGNRKQ
;
A
#
# COMPACT_ATOMS: atom_id res chain seq x y z
N MET A 1 -33.63 16.78 -6.07
CA MET A 1 -33.61 16.13 -4.74
C MET A 1 -32.68 16.96 -3.88
N ASN A 2 -33.22 17.89 -3.10
CA ASN A 2 -32.43 18.81 -2.29
C ASN A 2 -31.88 18.02 -1.11
N LEU A 3 -30.63 17.56 -1.21
CA LEU A 3 -29.93 16.99 -0.06
C LEU A 3 -29.92 18.07 1.02
N PRO A 4 -30.28 17.76 2.28
CA PRO A 4 -30.17 18.73 3.36
C PRO A 4 -28.71 19.21 3.39
N HIS A 5 -28.50 20.53 3.39
CA HIS A 5 -27.16 21.13 3.30
C HIS A 5 -26.20 20.62 4.40
N GLU A 6 -26.75 20.07 5.48
CA GLU A 6 -26.05 19.46 6.59
C GLU A 6 -25.39 18.10 6.27
N ILE A 7 -25.91 17.34 5.29
CA ILE A 7 -25.39 15.99 4.95
C ILE A 7 -24.24 16.06 3.93
N ILE A 8 -24.19 17.13 3.13
CA ILE A 8 -23.16 17.36 2.11
C ILE A 8 -21.72 17.28 2.69
N PRO A 9 -21.37 17.99 3.79
CA PRO A 9 -20.01 17.92 4.34
C PRO A 9 -19.68 16.54 4.92
N ILE A 10 -20.66 15.85 5.52
CA ILE A 10 -20.48 14.50 6.08
C ILE A 10 -20.14 13.51 4.96
N ILE A 11 -20.87 13.56 3.85
CA ILE A 11 -20.63 12.71 2.68
C ILE A 11 -19.28 13.04 2.04
N ALA A 12 -18.89 14.31 1.97
CA ALA A 12 -17.59 14.72 1.42
C ALA A 12 -16.42 14.14 2.23
N ILE A 13 -16.47 14.24 3.56
CA ILE A 13 -15.44 13.67 4.45
C ILE A 13 -15.41 12.14 4.31
N LEU A 14 -16.57 11.48 4.32
CA LEU A 14 -16.65 10.03 4.16
C LEU A 14 -16.09 9.55 2.81
N MET A 15 -16.31 10.28 1.72
CA MET A 15 -15.75 9.94 0.42
C MET A 15 -14.24 10.10 0.38
N VAL A 16 -13.72 11.24 0.86
CA VAL A 16 -12.28 11.56 0.81
C VAL A 16 -11.45 10.58 1.63
N PHE A 17 -11.91 10.25 2.85
CA PHE A 17 -11.18 9.32 3.73
C PHE A 17 -11.59 7.86 3.55
N GLY A 18 -12.87 7.60 3.26
CA GLY A 18 -13.39 6.24 3.13
C GLY A 18 -12.97 5.55 1.83
N MET A 19 -12.81 6.28 0.72
CA MET A 19 -12.44 5.69 -0.57
C MET A 19 -11.03 5.07 -0.56
N PRO A 20 -9.97 5.74 -0.07
CA PRO A 20 -8.64 5.14 0.07
C PRO A 20 -8.64 3.89 0.97
N ILE A 21 -9.37 3.95 2.09
CA ILE A 21 -9.49 2.82 3.04
C ILE A 21 -10.18 1.63 2.36
N ALA A 22 -11.29 1.89 1.64
CA ALA A 22 -12.04 0.86 0.93
C ALA A 22 -11.19 0.17 -0.14
N ILE A 23 -10.42 0.93 -0.93
CA ILE A 23 -9.51 0.37 -1.94
C ILE A 23 -8.50 -0.58 -1.29
N VAL A 24 -7.84 -0.14 -0.21
CA VAL A 24 -6.85 -0.97 0.48
C VAL A 24 -7.50 -2.22 1.08
N ALA A 25 -8.70 -2.09 1.67
CA ALA A 25 -9.43 -3.22 2.23
C ALA A 25 -9.79 -4.27 1.16
N ILE A 26 -10.29 -3.82 0.00
CA ILE A 26 -10.64 -4.70 -1.12
C ILE A 26 -9.41 -5.47 -1.61
N VAL A 27 -8.29 -4.77 -1.86
CA VAL A 27 -7.04 -5.40 -2.31
C VAL A 27 -6.53 -6.41 -1.28
N ARG A 28 -6.63 -6.09 0.02
CA ARG A 28 -6.16 -6.98 1.09
C ARG A 28 -7.04 -8.22 1.26
N ILE A 29 -8.35 -8.08 1.14
CA ILE A 29 -9.29 -9.22 1.21
C ILE A 29 -9.08 -10.15 0.02
N GLY A 30 -8.93 -9.62 -1.21
CA GLY A 30 -8.63 -10.44 -2.39
C GLY A 30 -7.38 -11.30 -2.19
N LYS A 31 -6.27 -10.66 -1.78
CA LYS A 31 -4.99 -11.37 -1.55
C LYS A 31 -5.04 -12.39 -0.41
N SER A 32 -5.91 -12.18 0.58
CA SER A 32 -6.10 -13.14 1.68
C SER A 32 -6.84 -14.40 1.24
N ARG A 33 -7.77 -14.28 0.28
CA ARG A 33 -8.53 -15.42 -0.24
C ARG A 33 -7.65 -16.32 -1.09
N ASP A 34 -6.82 -15.75 -1.95
CA ASP A 34 -5.87 -16.49 -2.78
C ASP A 34 -4.92 -17.36 -1.94
N ASN A 35 -4.38 -16.79 -0.85
CA ASN A 35 -3.48 -17.52 0.05
C ASN A 35 -4.17 -18.65 0.83
N ALA A 36 -5.45 -18.47 1.17
CA ALA A 36 -6.22 -19.47 1.90
C ALA A 36 -6.58 -20.68 1.02
N GLU A 37 -6.84 -20.47 -0.27
CA GLU A 37 -7.11 -21.54 -1.23
C GLU A 37 -5.84 -22.36 -1.53
N LEU A 38 -4.68 -21.71 -1.63
CA LEU A 38 -3.40 -22.40 -1.77
C LEU A 38 -3.11 -23.34 -0.59
N GLN A 39 -3.40 -22.92 0.65
CA GLN A 39 -3.22 -23.77 1.83
C GLN A 39 -4.17 -24.96 1.88
N LYS A 40 -5.40 -24.82 1.36
CA LYS A 40 -6.35 -25.94 1.27
C LYS A 40 -5.90 -26.99 0.27
N THR A 41 -5.41 -26.58 -0.89
CA THR A 41 -4.85 -27.50 -1.90
C THR A 41 -3.63 -28.23 -1.36
N LEU A 42 -2.76 -27.55 -0.61
CA LEU A 42 -1.57 -28.17 0.00
C LEU A 42 -1.91 -29.25 1.02
N ARG A 43 -2.91 -29.01 1.87
CA ARG A 43 -3.41 -30.03 2.82
C ARG A 43 -3.97 -31.25 2.08
N MET A 44 -4.73 -31.03 1.01
CA MET A 44 -5.27 -32.11 0.17
C MET A 44 -4.19 -32.90 -0.58
N SER A 45 -3.09 -32.27 -1.00
CA SER A 45 -1.97 -32.97 -1.65
C SER A 45 -1.09 -33.77 -0.68
N ILE A 46 -0.95 -33.31 0.57
CA ILE A 46 -0.20 -34.02 1.63
C ILE A 46 -0.97 -35.28 2.08
N GLU A 47 -2.29 -35.17 2.26
CA GLU A 47 -3.14 -36.30 2.67
C GLU A 47 -3.23 -37.43 1.63
N LYS A 48 -3.00 -37.13 0.35
CA LYS A 48 -3.01 -38.12 -0.74
C LYS A 48 -1.69 -38.87 -0.93
N GLY A 49 -0.67 -38.61 -0.11
CA GLY A 49 0.60 -39.37 -0.11
C GLY A 49 1.45 -39.21 -1.39
N GLN A 50 1.18 -38.19 -2.20
CA GLN A 50 1.93 -37.91 -3.41
C GLN A 50 3.26 -37.24 -3.02
N PRO A 51 4.43 -37.76 -3.42
CA PRO A 51 5.71 -37.10 -3.13
C PRO A 51 5.66 -35.71 -3.77
N LEU A 52 5.65 -34.68 -2.92
CA LEU A 52 5.61 -33.28 -3.33
C LEU A 52 6.76 -33.04 -4.31
N PRO A 53 6.49 -32.72 -5.59
CA PRO A 53 7.54 -32.41 -6.55
C PRO A 53 8.33 -31.24 -6.00
N THR A 54 9.65 -31.37 -5.94
CA THR A 54 10.56 -30.43 -5.27
C THR A 54 10.40 -28.99 -5.80
N GLU A 55 9.95 -28.83 -7.04
CA GLU A 55 9.63 -27.55 -7.68
C GLU A 55 8.49 -26.77 -6.99
N PHE A 56 7.51 -27.45 -6.38
CA PHE A 56 6.41 -26.78 -5.67
C PHE A 56 6.84 -26.29 -4.28
N LEU A 57 7.74 -27.01 -3.61
CA LEU A 57 8.33 -26.56 -2.34
C LEU A 57 9.13 -25.26 -2.53
N ASP A 58 9.89 -25.17 -3.63
CA ASP A 58 10.64 -23.96 -3.99
C ASP A 58 9.71 -22.77 -4.29
N SER A 59 8.57 -23.00 -4.97
CA SER A 59 7.60 -21.95 -5.24
C SER A 59 6.93 -21.41 -3.96
N LEU A 60 6.69 -22.27 -2.97
CA LEU A 60 6.17 -21.88 -1.66
C LEU A 60 7.22 -21.16 -0.82
N GLN A 61 8.47 -21.61 -0.84
CA GLN A 61 9.57 -20.91 -0.17
C GLN A 61 9.77 -19.51 -0.76
N LYS A 62 9.70 -19.35 -2.09
CA LYS A 62 9.72 -18.04 -2.77
C LYS A 62 8.48 -17.18 -2.50
N SER A 63 7.31 -17.79 -2.34
CA SER A 63 6.03 -17.09 -2.08
C SER A 63 5.92 -16.58 -0.64
N GLN A 64 6.32 -17.40 0.33
CA GLN A 64 6.22 -17.10 1.76
C GLN A 64 7.21 -16.00 2.16
N VAL A 65 8.40 -16.03 1.57
CA VAL A 65 9.35 -14.95 1.70
C VAL A 65 9.00 -13.92 0.64
N ARG A 66 8.01 -13.08 0.92
CA ARG A 66 7.94 -11.75 0.32
C ARG A 66 9.19 -11.01 0.81
N VAL A 67 10.36 -11.39 0.28
CA VAL A 67 11.63 -10.73 0.54
C VAL A 67 11.33 -9.27 0.28
N LYS A 68 11.48 -8.43 1.29
CA LYS A 68 11.43 -6.98 1.10
C LYS A 68 12.56 -6.67 0.14
N THR A 69 12.24 -6.71 -1.16
CA THR A 69 13.23 -6.45 -2.18
C THR A 69 13.48 -4.95 -2.13
N PRO A 70 14.75 -4.52 -2.24
CA PRO A 70 15.09 -3.10 -2.23
C PRO A 70 14.28 -2.29 -3.26
N ALA A 71 13.97 -2.90 -4.41
CA ALA A 71 13.09 -2.33 -5.43
C ALA A 71 11.68 -1.98 -4.92
N ASN A 72 11.14 -2.77 -3.99
CA ASN A 72 9.81 -2.56 -3.43
C ASN A 72 9.81 -1.39 -2.42
N ASP A 73 10.91 -1.19 -1.70
CA ASP A 73 11.10 -0.05 -0.80
C ASP A 73 11.32 1.25 -1.59
N ILE A 74 12.11 1.23 -2.67
CA ILE A 74 12.25 2.37 -3.59
C ILE A 74 10.89 2.77 -4.16
N ARG A 75 10.12 1.81 -4.70
CA ARG A 75 8.80 2.10 -5.28
C ARG A 75 7.87 2.71 -4.24
N THR A 76 7.82 2.15 -3.04
CA THR A 76 6.98 2.65 -1.95
C THR A 76 7.43 4.05 -1.52
N GLY A 77 8.74 4.30 -1.46
CA GLY A 77 9.32 5.60 -1.16
C GLY A 77 8.94 6.68 -2.18
N ILE A 78 9.05 6.40 -3.49
CA ILE A 78 8.65 7.33 -4.55
C ILE A 78 7.17 7.68 -4.44
N ILE A 79 6.31 6.69 -4.21
CA ILE A 79 4.85 6.90 -4.08
C ILE A 79 4.55 7.84 -2.92
N LEU A 80 5.20 7.65 -1.77
CA LEU A 80 4.97 8.50 -0.59
C LEU A 80 5.44 9.95 -0.80
N ILE A 81 6.58 10.14 -1.48
CA ILE A 81 7.04 11.47 -1.87
C ILE A 81 6.04 12.14 -2.82
N ALA A 82 5.54 11.41 -3.82
CA ALA A 82 4.56 11.95 -4.77
C ALA A 82 3.26 12.38 -4.07
N ILE A 83 2.78 11.59 -3.09
CA ILE A 83 1.61 11.94 -2.28
C ILE A 83 1.88 13.19 -1.45
N ALA A 84 3.02 13.27 -0.76
CA ALA A 84 3.39 14.44 0.03
C ALA A 84 3.44 15.71 -0.83
N LEU A 85 4.11 15.65 -1.99
CA LEU A 85 4.16 16.77 -2.92
C LEU A 85 2.78 17.15 -3.45
N GLY A 86 1.93 16.18 -3.77
CA GLY A 86 0.56 16.43 -4.21
C GLY A 86 -0.26 17.22 -3.18
N VAL A 87 -0.15 16.86 -1.89
CA VAL A 87 -0.83 17.58 -0.81
C VAL A 87 -0.28 18.99 -0.63
N VAL A 88 1.04 19.17 -0.68
CA VAL A 88 1.67 20.51 -0.57
C VAL A 88 1.26 21.40 -1.75
N VAL A 89 1.33 20.90 -2.98
CA VAL A 89 0.95 21.65 -4.18
C VAL A 89 -0.52 22.03 -4.14
N TRP A 90 -1.40 21.11 -3.76
CA TRP A 90 -2.82 21.41 -3.62
C TRP A 90 -3.04 22.50 -2.56
N ASN A 91 -2.48 22.35 -1.37
CA ASN A 91 -2.61 23.33 -0.30
C ASN A 91 -2.08 24.71 -0.72
N PHE A 92 -1.00 24.75 -1.49
CA PHE A 92 -0.39 25.97 -2.01
C PHE A 92 -1.24 26.68 -3.07
N LEU A 93 -1.92 25.92 -3.94
CA LEU A 93 -2.85 26.47 -4.93
C LEU A 93 -4.14 26.99 -4.28
N ASP A 94 -4.61 26.32 -3.22
CA ASP A 94 -5.86 26.65 -2.53
C ASP A 94 -5.71 27.91 -1.66
N ASN A 95 -4.58 28.07 -0.96
CA ASN A 95 -4.33 29.18 -0.02
C ASN A 95 -3.59 30.39 -0.64
N GLY A 96 -3.67 30.57 -1.96
CA GLY A 96 -3.09 31.75 -2.62
C GLY A 96 -1.57 31.88 -2.44
N TYR A 97 -0.83 30.80 -2.67
CA TYR A 97 0.63 30.73 -2.55
C TYR A 97 1.16 30.81 -1.11
N THR A 98 0.33 30.47 -0.12
CA THR A 98 0.76 30.30 1.27
C THR A 98 0.75 28.83 1.68
N VAL A 99 1.68 28.47 2.56
CA VAL A 99 1.76 27.12 3.15
C VAL A 99 1.18 27.18 4.55
N ASP A 100 0.18 26.34 4.81
CA ASP A 100 -0.55 26.31 6.09
C ASP A 100 -0.44 24.94 6.77
N GLU A 101 -1.12 24.71 7.89
CA GLU A 101 -1.09 23.49 8.70
C GLU A 101 -1.28 22.19 7.89
N MET A 102 -2.09 22.23 6.83
CA MET A 102 -2.32 21.08 5.93
C MET A 102 -1.05 20.65 5.17
N SER A 103 -0.15 21.57 4.85
CA SER A 103 1.16 21.26 4.26
C SER A 103 2.09 20.56 5.27
N GLY A 104 1.92 20.84 6.56
CA GLY A 104 2.60 20.13 7.65
C GLY A 104 2.19 18.66 7.73
N LEU A 105 0.93 18.33 7.46
CA LEU A 105 0.45 16.93 7.43
C LEU A 105 1.14 16.10 6.33
N ALA A 106 1.51 16.74 5.22
CA ALA A 106 2.24 16.11 4.12
C ALA A 106 3.71 15.79 4.47
N ALA A 107 4.28 16.43 5.49
CA ALA A 107 5.65 16.16 5.92
C ALA A 107 5.82 14.71 6.41
N ILE A 108 4.79 14.14 7.05
CA ILE A 108 4.83 12.75 7.56
C ILE A 108 5.07 11.75 6.42
N PRO A 109 4.19 11.63 5.39
CA PRO A 109 4.47 10.75 4.27
C PRO A 109 5.72 11.16 3.50
N GLY A 110 6.06 12.46 3.45
CA GLY A 110 7.30 12.94 2.84
C GLY A 110 8.55 12.31 3.47
N PHE A 111 8.71 12.41 4.79
CA PHE A 111 9.84 11.84 5.50
C PHE A 111 9.88 10.30 5.45
N ILE A 112 8.72 9.64 5.53
CA ILE A 112 8.65 8.18 5.35
C ILE A 112 9.11 7.80 3.94
N GLY A 113 8.69 8.56 2.93
CA GLY A 113 9.12 8.39 1.55
C GLY A 113 10.64 8.50 1.40
N VAL A 114 11.26 9.54 1.98
CA VAL A 114 12.72 9.72 1.98
C VAL A 114 13.41 8.54 2.66
N ALA A 115 12.94 8.11 3.83
CA ALA A 115 13.53 6.98 4.55
C ALA A 115 13.50 5.68 3.73
N LEU A 116 12.38 5.38 3.06
CA LEU A 116 12.26 4.21 2.20
C LEU A 116 13.12 4.31 0.93
N LEU A 117 13.27 5.50 0.37
CA LEU A 117 14.20 5.74 -0.74
C LEU A 117 15.64 5.47 -0.33
N ILE A 118 16.07 5.99 0.82
CA ILE A 118 17.42 5.77 1.35
C ILE A 118 17.65 4.27 1.59
N LEU A 119 16.71 3.60 2.28
CA LEU A 119 16.80 2.18 2.56
C LEU A 119 16.83 1.34 1.28
N GLY A 120 15.97 1.68 0.33
CA GLY A 120 15.89 1.01 -0.97
C GLY A 120 17.16 1.19 -1.80
N LEU A 121 17.75 2.39 -1.83
CA LEU A 121 19.02 2.65 -2.51
C LEU A 121 20.18 1.88 -1.88
N ILE A 122 20.24 1.82 -0.54
CA ILE A 122 21.27 1.05 0.18
C ILE A 122 21.09 -0.44 -0.06
N GLY A 123 19.86 -0.94 0.00
CA GLY A 123 19.55 -2.35 -0.26
C GLY A 123 19.88 -2.76 -1.68
N ASN A 124 19.63 -1.89 -2.67
CA ASN A 124 19.88 -2.19 -4.09
C ASN A 124 21.36 -2.23 -4.45
N ARG A 125 22.24 -1.64 -3.62
CA ARG A 125 23.70 -1.72 -3.79
C ARG A 125 24.33 -2.99 -3.20
N LYS A 126 23.58 -3.71 -2.35
CA LYS A 126 24.06 -4.92 -1.65
C LYS A 126 23.63 -6.23 -2.34
N GLN A 127 22.78 -6.14 -3.36
CA GLN A 127 22.45 -7.25 -4.26
C GLN A 127 23.30 -7.16 -5.52
#